data_AF-A0A932U3C8-F1
#
_entry.id   AF-A0A932U3C8-F1
#
_cell.length_a   1.000
_cell.length_b   1.000
_cell.length_c   1.000
_cell.angle_alpha   90.00
_cell.angle_beta   90.00
_cell.angle_gamma   90.00
#
_symmetry.space_group_name_H-M   'P 1'
#
loop_
_entity.id
_entity.type
_entity.pdbx_description
1 polymer ?
#
loop_
_entity_poly.entity_id
_entity_poly.type
_entity_poly.pdbx_seq_one_letter_code
_entity_poly.pdbx_strand_id
1 'polypeptide(L)'
;MGLDIGIIHIDYLPRPQGWAYRFAHELAVEACHGYMSGGDNNWGPFTQRQVLRMLDTFAADKGLDAAAKSEVLAWVRSLPWEGWVADFDPHAAQDDDDDPWIDGPDESSGGFIELHFWW
;
A
#
# COMPACT_ATOMS: atom_id res chain seq x y z
N MET A 1 -22.45 -17.56 -19.59
CA MET A 1 -21.32 -16.80 -19.01
C MET A 1 -20.09 -17.67 -19.14
N GLY A 2 -19.01 -17.16 -19.72
CA GLY A 2 -17.74 -17.88 -19.87
C GLY A 2 -16.84 -17.65 -18.65
N LEU A 3 -15.90 -18.56 -18.41
CA LEU A 3 -14.85 -18.38 -17.43
C LEU A 3 -13.65 -17.77 -18.15
N ASP A 4 -13.24 -16.56 -17.76
CA ASP A 4 -12.01 -15.96 -18.23
C ASP A 4 -10.82 -16.51 -17.43
N ILE A 5 -9.76 -16.89 -18.15
CA ILE A 5 -8.51 -17.39 -17.57
C ILE A 5 -7.39 -16.49 -18.08
N GLY A 6 -6.65 -15.85 -17.16
CA GLY A 6 -5.53 -14.96 -17.46
C GLY A 6 -4.24 -15.41 -16.77
N ILE A 7 -3.11 -14.84 -17.19
CA ILE A 7 -1.80 -15.00 -16.56
C ILE A 7 -1.48 -13.68 -15.84
N ILE A 8 -1.07 -13.77 -14.57
CA ILE A 8 -0.56 -12.64 -13.79
C ILE A 8 0.97 -12.60 -13.93
N HIS A 9 1.52 -11.41 -14.18
CA HIS A 9 2.97 -11.16 -14.16
C HIS A 9 3.35 -10.51 -12.83
N ILE A 10 4.43 -10.98 -12.20
CA ILE A 10 4.92 -10.44 -10.92
C ILE A 10 6.33 -9.91 -11.12
N ASP A 11 6.50 -8.62 -10.87
CA ASP A 11 7.81 -7.96 -10.84
C ASP A 11 8.37 -7.92 -9.41
N TYR A 12 9.51 -8.55 -9.19
CA TYR A 12 10.16 -8.56 -7.87
C TYR A 12 10.87 -7.23 -7.61
N LEU A 13 10.38 -6.48 -6.62
CA LEU A 13 11.00 -5.24 -6.16
C LEU A 13 12.21 -5.52 -5.25
N PRO A 14 13.21 -4.62 -5.23
CA PRO A 14 14.30 -4.70 -4.26
C PRO A 14 13.77 -4.76 -2.83
N ARG A 15 14.28 -5.71 -2.03
CA ARG A 15 13.83 -5.87 -0.64
C ARG A 15 14.20 -4.61 0.16
N PRO A 16 13.22 -3.90 0.77
CA PRO A 16 13.51 -2.74 1.59
C PRO A 16 14.34 -3.13 2.82
N GLN A 17 14.99 -2.14 3.43
CA GLN A 17 15.81 -2.31 4.64
C GLN A 17 15.33 -1.37 5.73
N GLY A 18 15.79 -1.59 6.97
CA GLY A 18 15.54 -0.68 8.09
C GLY A 18 14.06 -0.45 8.38
N TRP A 19 13.64 0.82 8.49
CA TRP A 19 12.25 1.17 8.76
C TRP A 19 11.31 0.87 7.60
N ALA A 20 11.78 0.97 6.36
CA ALA A 20 10.97 0.62 5.19
C ALA A 20 10.63 -0.89 5.17
N TYR A 21 11.56 -1.75 5.61
CA TYR A 21 11.27 -3.19 5.78
C TYR A 21 10.16 -3.44 6.80
N ARG A 22 10.25 -2.74 7.95
CA ARG A 22 9.24 -2.88 9.01
C ARG A 22 7.89 -2.36 8.56
N PHE A 23 7.85 -1.26 7.82
CA PHE A 23 6.61 -0.71 7.28
C PHE A 23 6.00 -1.61 6.19
N ALA A 24 6.82 -2.20 5.31
CA ALA A 24 6.35 -3.20 4.35
C ALA A 24 5.68 -4.40 5.02
N HIS A 25 6.14 -4.80 6.21
CA HIS A 25 5.48 -5.84 7.00
C HIS A 25 4.10 -5.41 7.53
N GLU A 26 3.92 -4.13 7.93
CA GLU A 26 2.60 -3.63 8.33
C GLU A 26 1.63 -3.65 7.15
N LEU A 27 2.08 -3.26 5.94
CA LEU A 27 1.29 -3.40 4.71
C LEU A 27 0.94 -4.87 4.43
N ALA A 28 1.88 -5.79 4.63
CA ALA A 28 1.62 -7.22 4.47
C ALA A 28 0.55 -7.75 5.46
N VAL A 29 0.57 -7.28 6.71
CA VAL A 29 -0.45 -7.63 7.71
C VAL A 29 -1.82 -7.08 7.33
N GLU A 30 -1.89 -5.85 6.85
CA GLU A 30 -3.13 -5.24 6.35
C GLU A 30 -3.71 -6.07 5.18
N ALA A 31 -2.86 -6.44 4.22
CA ALA A 31 -3.26 -7.28 3.10
C ALA A 31 -3.84 -8.64 3.55
N CYS A 32 -3.32 -9.21 4.65
CA CYS A 32 -3.80 -10.47 5.22
C CYS A 32 -5.26 -10.42 5.66
N HIS A 33 -5.66 -9.28 6.23
CA HIS A 33 -6.96 -9.12 6.87
C HIS A 33 -8.05 -8.64 5.90
N GLY A 34 -7.65 -7.92 4.85
CA GLY A 34 -8.60 -7.26 3.93
C GLY A 34 -8.90 -8.01 2.63
N TYR A 35 -7.97 -8.83 2.12
CA TYR A 35 -8.02 -9.23 0.71
C TYR A 35 -7.79 -10.73 0.51
N MET A 36 -6.54 -11.16 0.34
CA MET A 36 -6.21 -12.58 0.12
C MET A 36 -4.95 -12.97 0.88
N SER A 37 -5.07 -14.06 1.65
CA SER A 37 -3.97 -14.72 2.34
C SER A 37 -3.79 -16.16 1.84
N GLY A 38 -2.54 -16.54 1.63
CA GLY A 38 -2.09 -17.91 1.33
C GLY A 38 -0.94 -18.31 2.25
N GLY A 39 -0.53 -19.58 2.20
CA GLY A 39 0.36 -20.22 3.18
C GLY A 39 1.60 -19.41 3.63
N ASP A 40 2.15 -18.55 2.75
CA ASP A 40 3.23 -17.59 3.04
C ASP A 40 3.16 -16.34 2.13
N ASN A 41 1.95 -15.97 1.68
CA ASN A 41 1.75 -14.90 0.70
C ASN A 41 0.53 -14.05 1.07
N ASN A 42 0.73 -12.76 1.25
CA ASN A 42 -0.37 -11.80 1.37
C ASN A 42 -0.32 -10.87 0.17
N TRP A 43 -1.49 -10.56 -0.33
CA TRP A 43 -1.67 -9.74 -1.49
C TRP A 43 -2.83 -8.79 -1.25
N GLY A 44 -2.65 -7.52 -1.58
CA GLY A 44 -3.73 -6.54 -1.51
C GLY A 44 -3.51 -5.35 -2.43
N PRO A 45 -4.61 -4.76 -2.93
CA PRO A 45 -4.60 -3.40 -3.47
C PRO A 45 -4.32 -2.40 -2.35
N PHE A 46 -3.69 -1.29 -2.71
CA PHE A 46 -3.46 -0.16 -1.82
C PHE A 46 -3.67 1.14 -2.58
N THR A 47 -4.37 2.07 -1.95
CA THR A 47 -4.41 3.44 -2.41
C THR A 47 -3.30 4.26 -1.75
N GLN A 48 -2.89 5.34 -2.43
CA GLN A 48 -1.90 6.28 -1.92
C GLN A 48 -2.35 6.85 -0.57
N ARG A 49 -3.63 7.21 -0.44
CA ARG A 49 -4.22 7.64 0.83
C ARG A 49 -4.04 6.61 1.94
N GLN A 50 -4.43 5.35 1.70
CA GLN A 50 -4.35 4.29 2.69
C GLN A 50 -2.91 4.11 3.19
N VAL A 51 -1.94 3.99 2.26
CA VAL A 51 -0.53 3.79 2.62
C VAL A 51 0.03 4.98 3.38
N LEU A 52 -0.32 6.22 3.01
CA LEU A 52 0.15 7.41 3.71
C LEU A 52 -0.46 7.53 5.11
N ARG A 53 -1.74 7.21 5.30
CA ARG A 53 -2.36 7.15 6.64
C ARG A 53 -1.73 6.06 7.50
N MET A 54 -1.49 4.88 6.94
CA MET A 54 -0.79 3.81 7.64
C MET A 54 0.63 4.20 8.02
N LEU A 55 1.35 4.93 7.16
CA LEU A 55 2.68 5.46 7.47
C LEU A 55 2.64 6.47 8.62
N ASP A 56 1.64 7.33 8.67
CA ASP A 56 1.45 8.28 9.76
C ASP A 56 1.22 7.55 11.10
N THR A 57 0.33 6.57 11.13
CA THR A 57 0.08 5.72 12.30
C THR A 57 1.32 4.95 12.70
N PHE A 58 1.99 4.31 11.75
CA PHE A 58 3.23 3.57 12.00
C PHE A 58 4.33 4.46 12.60
N ALA A 59 4.51 5.67 12.06
CA ALA A 59 5.49 6.61 12.56
C ALA A 59 5.17 7.05 14.00
N ALA A 60 3.90 7.29 14.32
CA ALA A 60 3.46 7.62 15.68
C ALA A 60 3.70 6.44 16.64
N ASP A 61 3.31 5.23 16.27
CA ASP A 61 3.40 4.04 17.11
C ASP A 61 4.84 3.62 17.40
N LYS A 62 5.75 3.76 16.42
CA LYS A 62 7.17 3.44 16.60
C LYS A 62 7.99 4.61 17.13
N GLY A 63 7.39 5.80 17.29
CA GLY A 63 8.09 7.02 17.71
C GLY A 63 9.17 7.45 16.72
N LEU A 64 8.89 7.34 15.42
CA LEU A 64 9.84 7.75 14.38
C LEU A 64 10.00 9.27 14.36
N ASP A 65 11.26 9.70 14.23
CA ASP A 65 11.53 11.10 13.91
C ASP A 65 11.22 11.41 12.44
N ALA A 66 11.30 12.70 12.09
CA ALA A 66 10.99 13.16 10.74
C ALA A 66 11.95 12.58 9.68
N ALA A 67 13.20 12.30 10.05
CA ALA A 67 14.19 11.75 9.12
C ALA A 67 13.87 10.29 8.78
N ALA A 68 13.63 9.45 9.80
CA ALA A 68 13.25 8.07 9.63
C ALA A 68 11.91 7.93 8.87
N LYS A 69 10.92 8.76 9.19
CA LYS A 69 9.65 8.79 8.44
C LYS A 69 9.87 9.19 6.98
N SER A 70 10.75 10.15 6.71
CA SER A 70 11.09 10.58 5.35
C SER A 70 11.77 9.47 4.54
N GLU A 71 12.63 8.65 5.16
CA GLU A 71 13.23 7.48 4.51
C GLU A 71 12.17 6.45 4.10
N VAL A 72 11.20 6.16 4.97
CA VAL A 72 10.10 5.25 4.64
C VAL A 72 9.23 5.84 3.53
N LEU A 73 8.90 7.13 3.59
CA LEU A 73 8.14 7.81 2.54
C LEU A 73 8.87 7.79 1.19
N ALA A 74 10.20 7.93 1.19
CA ALA A 74 10.99 7.86 -0.03
C ALA A 74 10.91 6.46 -0.67
N TRP A 75 10.91 5.40 0.15
CA TRP A 75 10.66 4.04 -0.33
C TRP A 75 9.23 3.87 -0.85
N VAL A 76 8.21 4.35 -0.11
CA VAL A 76 6.81 4.30 -0.56
C VAL A 76 6.68 4.95 -1.94
N ARG A 77 7.27 6.13 -2.15
CA ARG A 77 7.25 6.85 -3.43
C ARG A 77 7.96 6.14 -4.58
N SER A 78 8.90 5.23 -4.29
CA SER A 78 9.65 4.52 -5.34
C SER A 78 8.94 3.27 -5.84
N LEU A 79 7.83 2.87 -5.22
CA LEU A 79 7.00 1.76 -5.67
C LEU A 79 6.34 2.09 -7.03
N PRO A 80 6.00 1.07 -7.83
CA PRO A 80 5.40 1.25 -9.16
C PRO A 80 3.91 1.63 -9.08
N TRP A 81 3.64 2.84 -8.59
CA TRP A 81 2.28 3.37 -8.50
C TRP A 81 1.69 3.69 -9.88
N GLU A 82 0.42 3.38 -10.04
CA GLU A 82 -0.43 3.96 -11.07
C GLU A 82 -0.98 5.30 -10.56
N GLY A 83 -0.66 6.41 -11.22
CA GLY A 83 -1.30 7.70 -10.93
C GLY A 83 -0.88 8.41 -9.63
N TRP A 84 0.33 8.18 -9.11
CA TRP A 84 0.84 8.86 -7.91
C TRP A 84 0.71 10.40 -7.99
N VAL A 85 0.18 11.02 -6.93
CA VAL A 85 -0.01 12.47 -6.80
C VAL A 85 1.02 13.05 -5.82
N ALA A 86 1.88 13.98 -6.27
CA ALA A 86 3.03 14.45 -5.49
C ALA A 86 2.66 15.16 -4.17
N ASP A 87 1.66 16.04 -4.21
CA ASP A 87 1.22 16.88 -3.09
C ASP A 87 -0.15 16.43 -2.54
N PHE A 88 -0.35 15.12 -2.51
CA PHE A 88 -1.58 14.51 -2.04
C PHE A 88 -1.77 14.71 -0.53
N ASP A 89 -2.97 15.15 -0.13
CA ASP A 89 -3.36 15.23 1.28
C ASP A 89 -4.15 13.97 1.67
N PRO A 90 -3.55 13.03 2.43
CA PRO A 90 -4.24 11.82 2.84
C PRO A 90 -5.33 12.08 3.89
N HIS A 91 -5.41 13.27 4.48
CA HIS A 91 -6.37 13.61 5.53
C HIS A 91 -7.54 14.48 5.04
N ALA A 92 -7.62 14.74 3.74
CA ALA A 92 -8.80 15.34 3.13
C ALA A 92 -10.05 14.48 3.41
N ALA A 93 -11.21 15.14 3.55
CA ALA A 93 -12.48 14.48 3.80
C ALA A 93 -12.84 13.54 2.63
N GLN A 94 -13.36 12.36 2.96
CA GLN A 94 -13.76 11.31 2.02
C GLN A 94 -15.05 10.65 2.54
N ASP A 95 -15.81 10.02 1.64
CA ASP A 95 -16.84 9.06 1.99
C ASP A 95 -16.21 7.84 2.68
N ASP A 96 -16.85 7.28 3.71
CA ASP A 96 -16.25 6.25 4.56
C ASP A 96 -16.50 4.80 4.09
N ASP A 97 -17.21 4.63 2.97
CA ASP A 97 -17.56 3.35 2.38
C ASP A 97 -16.73 2.94 1.14
N ASP A 98 -15.75 3.77 0.72
CA ASP A 98 -14.89 3.47 -0.44
C ASP A 98 -14.07 2.19 -0.25
N ASP A 99 -14.40 1.13 -1.01
CA ASP A 99 -13.62 -0.11 -1.11
C ASP A 99 -12.90 -0.16 -2.47
N PRO A 100 -11.55 -0.04 -2.52
CA PRO A 100 -10.81 -0.01 -3.77
C PRO A 100 -10.92 -1.29 -4.61
N TRP A 101 -11.42 -2.40 -4.04
CA TRP A 101 -11.68 -3.64 -4.78
C TRP A 101 -13.06 -3.65 -5.46
N ILE A 102 -14.05 -2.99 -4.85
CA ILE A 102 -15.43 -2.94 -5.35
C ILE A 102 -15.61 -1.73 -6.26
N ASP A 103 -15.10 -0.58 -5.85
CA ASP A 103 -15.35 0.72 -6.46
C ASP A 103 -14.20 1.17 -7.38
N GLY A 104 -13.06 0.48 -7.31
CA GLY A 104 -11.82 0.89 -7.95
C GLY A 104 -11.18 2.08 -7.25
N PRO A 105 -9.98 2.50 -7.66
CA PRO A 105 -9.38 3.72 -7.12
C PRO A 105 -10.21 4.93 -7.53
N ASP A 106 -10.86 5.58 -6.57
CA ASP A 106 -11.50 6.86 -6.80
C ASP A 106 -10.44 7.97 -7.00
N GLU A 107 -10.78 9.03 -7.74
CA GLU A 107 -9.83 10.15 -7.96
C GLU A 107 -9.39 10.80 -6.65
N SER A 108 -10.20 10.67 -5.59
CA SER A 108 -9.88 11.25 -4.30
C SER A 108 -8.81 10.48 -3.54
N SER A 109 -8.59 9.17 -3.79
CA SER A 109 -7.63 8.34 -3.05
C SER A 109 -6.18 8.41 -3.56
N GLY A 110 -5.96 9.13 -4.66
CA GLY A 110 -4.64 9.31 -5.27
C GLY A 110 -4.19 8.09 -6.07
N GLY A 111 -2.88 7.81 -6.07
CA GLY A 111 -2.33 6.68 -6.81
C GLY A 111 -2.82 5.31 -6.30
N PHE A 112 -2.75 4.31 -7.16
CA PHE A 112 -3.09 2.92 -6.87
C PHE A 112 -1.86 2.03 -7.05
N ILE A 113 -1.76 0.98 -6.23
CA ILE A 113 -0.76 -0.07 -6.41
C ILE A 113 -1.29 -1.39 -5.88
N GLU A 114 -0.85 -2.47 -6.50
CA GLU A 114 -1.12 -3.82 -6.04
C GLU A 114 0.19 -4.44 -5.54
N LEU A 115 0.22 -4.86 -4.27
CA LEU A 115 1.45 -5.37 -3.63
C LEU A 115 1.29 -6.83 -3.21
N HIS A 116 2.27 -7.64 -3.63
CA HIS A 116 2.43 -9.03 -3.19
C HIS A 116 3.60 -9.13 -2.22
N PHE A 117 3.35 -9.75 -1.07
CA PHE A 117 4.31 -9.90 0.00
C PHE A 117 4.58 -11.38 0.25
N TRP A 118 5.82 -11.81 0.02
CA TRP A 118 6.30 -13.16 0.30
C TRP A 118 7.37 -13.09 1.38
N TRP A 119 7.29 -13.98 2.39
CA TRP A 119 8.26 -14.06 3.50
C TRP A 119 8.81 -15.47 3.70
#